data_AF-A0A6J8ENK6-F1
#
_entry.id   AF-A0A6J8ENK6-F1
#
_cell.length_a   1.000
_cell.length_b   1.000
_cell.length_c   1.000
_cell.angle_alpha   90.00
_cell.angle_beta   90.00
_cell.angle_gamma   90.00
#
_symmetry.space_group_name_H-M   'P 1'
#
loop_
_entity.id
_entity.type
_entity.pdbx_description
1 polymer ?
#
loop_
_entity_poly.entity_id
_entity_poly.type
_entity_poly.pdbx_seq_one_letter_code
_entity_poly.pdbx_strand_id
1 'polypeptide(L)'
;MKVLKPNEPGAAVIKGAVEFGHCPEKIRFRMSPYTYGVDIVTPFRHGKHPISKYMKINGEGYCVDIFHIHVRKNQSVETGTEISNEDYHPLTQYQTIMPFKVATSDSLNPKYVDDPGNRIMGSFDVQIPHAFTSLERSVNVKMIFRGTELEVEAKNAHTNQIYKSSFRFE
;
A
#
# COMPACT_ATOMS: atom_id res chain seq x y z
N MET A 1 18.40 -27.83 -4.44
CA MET A 1 17.34 -27.56 -3.44
C MET A 1 17.13 -28.83 -2.63
N LYS A 2 17.39 -28.80 -1.32
CA LYS A 2 17.23 -29.97 -0.43
C LYS A 2 15.92 -29.80 0.34
N VAL A 3 14.93 -30.65 0.08
CA VAL A 3 13.64 -30.62 0.78
C VAL A 3 13.80 -31.37 2.10
N LEU A 4 13.51 -30.70 3.22
CA LEU A 4 13.49 -31.31 4.55
C LEU A 4 12.07 -31.77 4.85
N LYS A 5 11.90 -33.08 5.12
CA LYS A 5 10.60 -33.65 5.51
C LYS A 5 10.61 -33.88 7.02
N PRO A 6 9.71 -33.26 7.79
CA PRO A 6 9.55 -33.56 9.20
C PRO A 6 9.17 -35.03 9.38
N ASN A 7 9.63 -35.66 10.47
CA ASN A 7 9.26 -37.04 10.80
C ASN A 7 7.73 -37.21 10.92
N GLU A 8 7.05 -36.21 11.47
CA GLU A 8 5.60 -36.18 11.65
C GLU A 8 5.01 -34.90 11.04
N PRO A 9 4.67 -34.88 9.74
CA PRO A 9 4.22 -33.67 9.07
C PRO A 9 2.92 -33.11 9.66
N GLY A 10 1.97 -33.98 10.06
CA GLY A 10 0.72 -33.55 10.70
C GLY A 10 0.95 -32.91 12.07
N ALA A 11 1.80 -33.51 12.91
CA ALA A 11 2.14 -32.96 14.21
C ALA A 11 2.95 -31.66 14.10
N ALA A 12 3.81 -31.52 13.09
CA ALA A 12 4.57 -30.29 12.83
C ALA A 12 3.64 -29.10 12.53
N VAL A 13 2.59 -29.31 11.73
CA VAL A 13 1.57 -28.27 11.45
C VAL A 13 0.82 -27.88 12.72
N ILE A 14 0.33 -28.86 13.49
CA ILE A 14 -0.44 -28.58 14.72
C ILE A 14 0.42 -27.88 15.77
N LYS A 15 1.66 -28.33 16.00
CA LYS A 15 2.60 -27.68 16.92
C LYS A 15 2.85 -26.23 16.51
N GLY A 16 3.09 -25.99 15.22
CA GLY A 16 3.25 -24.64 14.70
C GLY A 16 2.00 -23.77 14.92
N ALA A 17 0.79 -24.32 14.70
CA ALA A 17 -0.45 -23.60 14.94
C ALA A 17 -0.69 -23.26 16.42
N VAL A 18 -0.40 -24.20 17.32
CA VAL A 18 -0.49 -24.00 18.79
C VAL A 18 0.52 -22.93 19.23
N GLU A 19 1.77 -23.01 18.76
CA GLU A 19 2.78 -22.00 19.06
C GLU A 19 2.39 -20.62 18.54
N PHE A 20 1.82 -20.52 17.33
CA PHE A 20 1.32 -19.25 16.79
C PHE A 20 0.14 -18.71 17.60
N GLY A 21 -0.77 -19.55 18.06
CA GLY A 21 -1.88 -19.14 18.91
C GLY A 21 -1.43 -18.61 20.27
N HIS A 22 -0.37 -19.19 20.84
CA HIS A 22 0.19 -18.75 22.13
C HIS A 22 1.10 -17.53 22.03
N CYS A 23 1.91 -17.43 20.97
CA CYS A 23 2.92 -16.39 20.79
C CYS A 23 2.96 -15.92 19.31
N PRO A 24 1.92 -15.22 18.82
CA PRO A 24 1.85 -14.79 17.42
C PRO A 24 3.03 -13.88 17.01
N GLU A 25 3.62 -13.16 17.97
CA GLU A 25 4.81 -12.31 17.83
C GLU A 25 6.11 -13.06 17.51
N LYS A 26 6.14 -14.40 17.65
CA LYS A 26 7.32 -15.19 17.24
C LYS A 26 7.54 -15.19 15.73
N ILE A 27 6.52 -14.90 14.93
CA ILE A 27 6.67 -14.79 13.48
C ILE A 27 7.31 -13.44 13.14
N ARG A 28 8.63 -13.46 12.93
CA ARG A 28 9.39 -12.27 12.55
C ARG A 28 9.15 -11.87 11.10
N PHE A 29 9.27 -12.81 10.16
CA PHE A 29 9.17 -12.54 8.72
C PHE A 29 8.03 -13.31 8.07
N ARG A 30 7.43 -12.70 7.05
CA ARG A 30 6.44 -13.33 6.16
C ARG A 30 6.74 -12.97 4.72
N MET A 31 6.38 -13.86 3.80
CA MET A 31 6.42 -13.55 2.38
C MET A 31 5.08 -12.92 2.00
N SER A 32 5.13 -11.73 1.42
CA SER A 32 3.92 -11.03 0.98
C SER A 32 3.19 -11.84 -0.10
N PRO A 33 1.92 -12.25 0.08
CA PRO A 33 1.21 -13.06 -0.90
C PRO A 33 0.81 -12.28 -2.15
N TYR A 34 0.72 -10.94 -2.03
CA TYR A 34 0.32 -10.02 -3.09
C TYR A 34 1.30 -8.83 -3.17
N THR A 35 1.20 -8.08 -4.25
CA THR A 35 1.77 -6.73 -4.34
C THR A 35 0.76 -5.75 -3.76
N TYR A 36 1.20 -4.90 -2.83
CA TYR A 36 0.38 -3.90 -2.16
C TYR A 36 0.84 -2.51 -2.57
N GLY A 37 -0.12 -1.60 -2.72
CA GLY A 37 0.16 -0.23 -3.08
C GLY A 37 -1.05 0.67 -2.95
N VAL A 38 -0.87 1.90 -3.41
CA VAL A 38 -1.93 2.91 -3.47
C VAL A 38 -2.11 3.40 -4.90
N ASP A 39 -3.29 3.95 -5.21
CA ASP A 39 -3.47 4.70 -6.45
C ASP A 39 -2.78 6.06 -6.38
N ILE A 40 -2.17 6.46 -7.50
CA ILE A 40 -1.60 7.80 -7.66
C ILE A 40 -2.08 8.41 -8.97
N VAL A 41 -1.94 9.74 -9.01
CA VAL A 41 -2.22 10.54 -10.18
C VAL A 41 -0.96 11.30 -10.55
N THR A 42 -0.59 11.28 -11.83
CA THR A 42 0.60 11.98 -12.34
C THR A 42 0.29 12.77 -13.60
N PRO A 43 1.06 13.81 -13.96
CA PRO A 43 0.85 14.52 -15.21
C PRO A 43 0.80 13.59 -16.42
N PHE A 44 -0.19 13.78 -17.30
CA PHE A 44 -0.40 12.92 -18.45
C PHE A 44 0.71 13.09 -19.47
N ARG A 45 1.29 11.98 -19.93
CA ARG A 45 2.35 11.97 -20.94
C ARG A 45 1.88 11.24 -22.19
N HIS A 46 1.67 12.00 -23.26
CA HIS A 46 1.35 11.46 -24.58
C HIS A 46 2.39 10.43 -25.02
N GLY A 47 1.93 9.31 -25.58
CA GLY A 47 2.78 8.18 -26.00
C GLY A 47 3.24 7.25 -24.86
N LYS A 48 3.16 7.67 -23.60
CA LYS A 48 3.47 6.82 -22.43
C LYS A 48 2.21 6.32 -21.74
N HIS A 49 1.24 7.20 -21.52
CA HIS A 49 0.01 6.90 -20.79
C HIS A 49 -1.12 6.57 -21.78
N PRO A 50 -1.94 5.55 -21.50
CA PRO A 50 -3.09 5.20 -22.33
C PRO A 50 -4.16 6.29 -22.23
N ILE A 51 -4.82 6.59 -23.35
CA ILE A 51 -5.85 7.64 -23.43
C ILE A 51 -7.02 7.34 -22.49
N SER A 52 -7.34 6.07 -22.25
CA SER A 52 -8.37 5.65 -21.29
C SER A 52 -8.09 6.09 -19.85
N LYS A 53 -6.85 6.46 -19.53
CA LYS A 53 -6.43 6.97 -18.21
C LYS A 53 -6.29 8.48 -18.16
N TYR A 54 -6.59 9.18 -19.26
CA TYR A 54 -6.56 10.64 -19.29
C TYR A 54 -7.74 11.22 -18.51
N MET A 55 -7.45 12.11 -17.57
CA MET A 55 -8.43 12.91 -16.88
C MET A 55 -7.98 14.37 -16.87
N LYS A 56 -8.89 15.31 -17.14
CA LYS A 56 -8.62 16.74 -17.05
C LYS A 56 -9.06 17.27 -15.69
N ILE A 57 -8.13 17.82 -14.92
CA ILE A 57 -8.35 18.39 -13.58
C ILE A 57 -7.85 19.83 -13.61
N ASN A 58 -8.71 20.81 -13.29
CA ASN A 58 -8.38 22.24 -13.28
C ASN A 58 -7.68 22.77 -14.55
N GLY A 59 -8.03 22.23 -15.71
CA GLY A 59 -7.44 22.66 -17.00
C GLY A 59 -6.24 21.82 -17.45
N GLU A 60 -5.61 21.07 -16.55
CA GLU A 60 -4.42 20.26 -16.82
C GLU A 60 -4.77 18.77 -16.98
N GLY A 61 -3.97 18.06 -17.78
CA GLY A 61 -4.17 16.64 -18.07
C GLY A 61 -3.36 15.74 -17.14
N TYR A 62 -4.02 14.76 -16.55
CA TYR A 62 -3.42 13.78 -15.64
C TYR A 62 -3.72 12.34 -16.08
N CYS A 63 -2.85 11.43 -15.67
CA CYS A 63 -3.06 9.99 -15.73
C CYS A 63 -3.47 9.49 -14.35
N VAL A 64 -4.66 8.91 -14.28
CA VAL A 64 -5.25 8.41 -13.03
C VAL A 64 -5.05 6.91 -12.85
N ASP A 65 -5.37 6.42 -11.66
CA ASP A 65 -5.38 5.01 -11.26
C ASP A 65 -4.02 4.31 -11.39
N ILE A 66 -2.90 5.03 -11.37
CA ILE A 66 -1.58 4.39 -11.45
C ILE A 66 -1.34 3.62 -10.16
N PHE A 67 -0.87 2.38 -10.26
CA PHE A 67 -0.52 1.56 -9.10
C PHE A 67 0.89 1.93 -8.61
N HIS A 68 0.99 2.60 -7.47
CA HIS A 68 2.28 2.86 -6.83
C HIS A 68 2.58 1.77 -5.79
N ILE A 69 3.63 0.99 -6.05
CA ILE A 69 3.96 -0.21 -5.28
C ILE A 69 4.68 0.16 -3.99
N HIS A 70 4.12 -0.26 -2.87
CA HIS A 70 4.75 -0.18 -1.55
C HIS A 70 5.43 -1.49 -1.16
N VAL A 71 4.78 -2.63 -1.44
CA VAL A 71 5.29 -3.97 -1.11
C VAL A 71 5.08 -4.88 -2.30
N ARG A 72 6.08 -5.62 -2.75
CA ARG A 72 5.93 -6.58 -3.86
C ARG A 72 5.49 -7.96 -3.36
N LYS A 73 4.76 -8.69 -4.20
CA LYS A 73 4.53 -10.13 -4.02
C LYS A 73 5.87 -10.85 -3.84
N ASN A 74 5.92 -11.81 -2.92
CA ASN A 74 7.11 -12.53 -2.48
C ASN A 74 8.20 -11.65 -1.84
N GLN A 75 7.92 -10.40 -1.47
CA GLN A 75 8.82 -9.63 -0.62
C GLN A 75 8.78 -10.19 0.80
N SER A 76 9.95 -10.42 1.40
CA SER A 76 10.05 -10.74 2.83
C SER A 76 9.77 -9.47 3.63
N VAL A 77 8.73 -9.51 4.45
CA VAL A 77 8.29 -8.39 5.30
C VAL A 77 8.41 -8.78 6.77
N GLU A 78 8.96 -7.88 7.58
CA GLU A 78 9.04 -8.09 9.03
C GLU A 78 7.74 -7.62 9.69
N THR A 79 7.10 -8.50 10.45
CA THR A 79 5.80 -8.22 11.09
C THR A 79 5.96 -7.14 12.14
N GLY A 80 5.09 -6.14 12.12
CA GLY A 80 5.10 -5.03 13.08
C GLY A 80 6.10 -3.91 12.77
N THR A 81 6.81 -3.99 11.64
CA THR A 81 7.72 -2.94 11.18
C THR A 81 7.13 -2.12 10.03
N GLU A 82 7.68 -0.92 9.83
CA GLU A 82 7.36 -0.06 8.68
C GLU A 82 8.05 -0.63 7.45
N ILE A 83 7.27 -1.10 6.48
CA ILE A 83 7.81 -1.83 5.31
C ILE A 83 8.08 -0.90 4.14
N SER A 84 7.33 0.18 4.06
CA SER A 84 7.45 1.20 3.01
C SER A 84 7.12 2.56 3.61
N ASN A 85 7.72 3.59 3.04
CA ASN A 85 7.60 4.96 3.49
C ASN A 85 7.75 5.85 2.25
N GLU A 86 6.63 6.35 1.73
CA GLU A 86 6.57 7.09 0.47
C GLU A 86 5.89 8.44 0.67
N ASP A 87 6.44 9.48 0.04
CA ASP A 87 5.92 10.84 0.12
C ASP A 87 5.06 11.21 -1.09
N TYR A 88 3.83 11.65 -0.81
CA TYR A 88 2.85 12.07 -1.80
C TYR A 88 2.59 13.56 -1.69
N HIS A 89 2.35 14.20 -2.83
CA HIS A 89 2.13 15.64 -2.92
C HIS A 89 0.77 15.93 -3.54
N PRO A 90 0.09 17.01 -3.13
CA PRO A 90 -1.14 17.43 -3.77
C PRO A 90 -0.92 17.75 -5.24
N LEU A 91 -1.92 17.46 -6.06
CA LEU A 91 -1.90 17.75 -7.49
C LEU A 91 -1.93 19.26 -7.77
N THR A 92 -2.57 20.02 -6.90
CA THR A 92 -2.74 21.47 -7.06
C THR A 92 -2.54 22.20 -5.75
N GLN A 93 -2.17 23.48 -5.85
CA GLN A 93 -1.98 24.34 -4.68
C GLN A 93 -3.27 24.62 -3.90
N TYR A 94 -4.45 24.31 -4.43
CA TYR A 94 -5.73 24.56 -3.75
C TYR A 94 -6.34 23.29 -3.16
N GLN A 95 -5.73 22.13 -3.37
CA GLN A 95 -6.23 20.86 -2.89
C GLN A 95 -6.19 20.82 -1.35
N THR A 96 -7.33 20.49 -0.73
CA THR A 96 -7.50 20.39 0.73
C THR A 96 -7.71 18.97 1.22
N ILE A 97 -7.92 18.02 0.31
CA ILE A 97 -8.12 16.60 0.58
C ILE A 97 -7.30 15.78 -0.42
N MET A 98 -6.56 14.79 0.06
CA MET A 98 -5.87 13.82 -0.77
C MET A 98 -6.43 12.41 -0.52
N PRO A 99 -7.21 11.86 -1.47
CA PRO A 99 -7.74 10.52 -1.37
C PRO A 99 -6.66 9.49 -1.73
N PHE A 100 -6.69 8.35 -1.06
CA PHE A 100 -5.88 7.17 -1.38
C PHE A 100 -6.78 5.94 -1.41
N LYS A 101 -6.68 5.14 -2.48
CA LYS A 101 -7.22 3.79 -2.58
C LYS A 101 -6.10 2.80 -2.36
N VAL A 102 -6.27 1.91 -1.40
CA VAL A 102 -5.32 0.82 -1.14
C VAL A 102 -5.70 -0.37 -2.01
N ALA A 103 -4.74 -0.89 -2.75
CA ALA A 103 -4.96 -1.96 -3.73
C ALA A 103 -3.99 -3.13 -3.55
N THR A 104 -4.43 -4.31 -3.94
CA THR A 104 -3.63 -5.53 -4.06
C THR A 104 -3.59 -6.03 -5.50
N SER A 105 -2.52 -6.74 -5.84
CA SER A 105 -2.33 -7.38 -7.14
C SER A 105 -1.61 -8.72 -7.01
N ASP A 106 -2.02 -9.70 -7.83
CA ASP A 106 -1.28 -10.93 -8.02
C ASP A 106 -0.02 -10.78 -8.89
N SER A 107 0.09 -9.66 -9.62
CA SER A 107 1.25 -9.30 -10.43
C SER A 107 2.38 -8.74 -9.57
N LEU A 108 3.63 -9.02 -9.94
CA LEU A 108 4.80 -8.39 -9.31
C LEU A 108 4.94 -6.90 -9.66
N ASN A 109 4.40 -6.48 -10.81
CA ASN A 109 4.52 -5.12 -11.32
C ASN A 109 3.19 -4.67 -11.96
N PRO A 110 2.11 -4.50 -11.16
CA PRO A 110 0.87 -3.87 -11.64
C PRO A 110 1.15 -2.45 -12.16
N LYS A 111 0.38 -2.01 -13.16
CA LYS A 111 0.53 -0.65 -13.72
C LYS A 111 -0.60 0.26 -13.27
N TYR A 112 -1.83 -0.24 -13.26
CA TYR A 112 -3.01 0.51 -12.85
C TYR A 112 -3.83 -0.27 -11.82
N VAL A 113 -4.45 0.41 -10.86
CA VAL A 113 -5.19 -0.23 -9.76
C VAL A 113 -6.47 -0.94 -10.21
N ASP A 114 -6.97 -0.62 -11.41
CA ASP A 114 -8.12 -1.26 -12.05
C ASP A 114 -7.72 -2.28 -13.15
N ASP A 115 -6.42 -2.58 -13.30
CA ASP A 115 -5.98 -3.67 -14.18
C ASP A 115 -6.66 -4.99 -13.74
N PRO A 116 -7.03 -5.88 -14.68
CA PRO A 116 -7.62 -7.17 -14.34
C PRO A 116 -6.74 -7.98 -13.36
N GLY A 117 -7.38 -8.50 -12.31
CA GLY A 117 -6.68 -9.24 -11.24
C GLY A 117 -6.19 -8.37 -10.09
N ASN A 118 -6.39 -7.05 -10.14
CA ASN A 118 -6.19 -6.17 -9.01
C ASN A 118 -7.48 -6.01 -8.21
N ARG A 119 -7.32 -5.73 -6.91
CA ARG A 119 -8.45 -5.55 -5.99
C ARG A 119 -8.24 -4.33 -5.11
N ILE A 120 -9.28 -3.52 -4.96
CA ILE A 120 -9.30 -2.43 -3.97
C ILE A 120 -9.67 -3.00 -2.60
N MET A 121 -8.80 -2.78 -1.61
CA MET A 121 -9.05 -3.14 -0.21
C MET A 121 -9.91 -2.09 0.50
N GLY A 122 -9.77 -0.83 0.09
CA GLY A 122 -10.58 0.29 0.55
C GLY A 122 -9.90 1.62 0.26
N SER A 123 -10.39 2.70 0.87
CA SER A 123 -9.88 4.05 0.64
C SER A 123 -9.92 4.89 1.91
N PHE A 124 -9.06 5.90 1.97
CA PHE A 124 -9.04 6.89 3.04
C PHE A 124 -8.65 8.27 2.50
N ASP A 125 -9.12 9.30 3.18
CA ASP A 125 -8.90 10.70 2.81
C ASP A 125 -8.01 11.38 3.85
N VAL A 126 -7.00 12.09 3.36
CA VAL A 126 -6.09 12.87 4.22
C VAL A 126 -6.36 14.35 4.00
N GLN A 127 -6.64 15.08 5.09
CA GLN A 127 -6.81 16.53 5.00
C GLN A 127 -5.44 17.20 4.91
N ILE A 128 -5.33 18.17 4.02
CA ILE A 128 -4.12 18.96 3.80
C ILE A 128 -4.44 20.46 3.90
N PRO A 129 -3.58 21.25 4.55
CA PRO A 129 -3.82 22.66 4.73
C PRO A 129 -3.72 23.44 3.41
N HIS A 130 -4.49 24.52 3.29
CA HIS A 130 -4.60 25.33 2.06
C HIS A 130 -3.36 26.21 1.78
N ALA A 131 -2.56 26.55 2.79
CA ALA A 131 -1.61 27.66 2.72
C ALA A 131 -0.20 27.29 3.21
N PHE A 132 0.53 26.46 2.47
CA PHE A 132 1.93 26.13 2.74
C PHE A 132 2.69 25.76 1.46
N THR A 133 4.01 25.66 1.55
CA THR A 133 4.85 25.17 0.44
C THR A 133 4.48 23.74 0.06
N SER A 134 4.84 23.29 -1.15
CA SER A 134 4.53 21.93 -1.62
C SER A 134 5.10 20.85 -0.70
N LEU A 135 6.29 21.07 -0.13
CA LEU A 135 6.95 20.12 0.77
C LEU A 135 6.22 19.99 2.12
N GLU A 136 5.77 21.10 2.68
CA GLU A 136 4.99 21.08 3.93
C GLU A 136 3.61 20.42 3.75
N ARG A 137 3.13 20.36 2.50
CA ARG A 137 1.84 19.73 2.17
C ARG A 137 1.97 18.27 1.74
N SER A 138 3.15 17.68 1.87
CA SER A 138 3.31 16.27 1.60
C SER A 138 2.58 15.41 2.63
N VAL A 139 2.18 14.23 2.19
CA VAL A 139 1.65 13.18 3.06
C VAL A 139 2.55 11.98 2.92
N ASN A 140 3.11 11.59 4.05
CA ASN A 140 3.93 10.40 4.16
C ASN A 140 3.02 9.20 4.40
N VAL A 141 2.99 8.24 3.48
CA VAL A 141 2.18 7.01 3.63
C VAL A 141 3.11 5.83 3.85
N LYS A 142 2.80 5.05 4.89
CA LYS A 142 3.49 3.80 5.22
C LYS A 142 2.52 2.65 5.38
N MET A 143 3.02 1.46 5.06
CA MET A 143 2.30 0.20 5.23
C MET A 143 3.00 -0.67 6.26
N ILE A 144 2.22 -1.22 7.19
CA ILE A 144 2.68 -2.03 8.32
C ILE A 144 1.87 -3.33 8.33
N PHE A 145 2.54 -4.48 8.28
CA PHE A 145 1.87 -5.77 8.38
C PHE A 145 1.75 -6.15 9.86
N ARG A 146 0.52 -6.24 10.37
CA ARG A 146 0.21 -6.62 11.76
C ARG A 146 -0.55 -7.93 11.79
N GLY A 147 0.14 -9.05 12.07
CA GLY A 147 -0.51 -10.35 12.22
C GLY A 147 -1.26 -10.79 10.94
N THR A 148 -2.58 -10.58 10.94
CA THR A 148 -3.50 -10.89 9.83
C THR A 148 -4.09 -9.65 9.14
N GLU A 149 -3.56 -8.46 9.44
CA GLU A 149 -4.05 -7.18 8.91
C GLU A 149 -2.91 -6.34 8.32
N LEU A 150 -3.25 -5.52 7.33
CA LEU A 150 -2.45 -4.45 6.78
C LEU A 150 -2.92 -3.14 7.41
N GLU A 151 -2.07 -2.49 8.20
CA GLU A 151 -2.28 -1.12 8.66
C GLU A 151 -1.61 -0.17 7.69
N VAL A 152 -2.37 0.81 7.20
CA VAL A 152 -1.88 1.93 6.40
C VAL A 152 -1.95 3.17 7.27
N GLU A 153 -0.82 3.84 7.43
CA GLU A 153 -0.70 5.08 8.18
C GLU A 153 -0.29 6.19 7.21
N ALA A 154 -1.06 7.28 7.20
CA ALA A 154 -0.76 8.47 6.43
C ALA A 154 -0.55 9.65 7.38
N LYS A 155 0.62 10.27 7.32
CA LYS A 155 1.00 11.39 8.17
C LYS A 155 1.13 12.65 7.33
N ASN A 156 0.36 13.68 7.67
CA ASN A 156 0.52 15.01 7.09
C ASN A 156 1.82 15.65 7.62
N ALA A 157 2.72 16.04 6.71
CA ALA A 157 4.05 16.54 7.08
C ALA A 157 4.01 17.85 7.88
N HIS A 158 3.04 18.73 7.62
CA HIS A 158 2.89 20.00 8.32
C HIS A 158 2.18 19.84 9.67
N THR A 159 0.98 19.24 9.68
CA THR A 159 0.17 19.17 10.90
C THR A 159 0.60 18.07 11.86
N ASN A 160 1.44 17.13 11.40
CA ASN A 160 1.74 15.87 12.06
C ASN A 160 0.50 15.00 12.37
N GLN A 161 -0.66 15.34 11.80
CA GLN A 161 -1.87 14.56 11.96
C GLN A 161 -1.70 13.21 11.26
N ILE A 162 -2.09 12.15 11.98
CA ILE A 162 -1.98 10.77 11.52
C ILE A 162 -3.38 10.23 11.22
N TYR A 163 -3.53 9.66 10.03
CA TYR A 163 -4.71 8.95 9.57
C TYR A 163 -4.35 7.47 9.47
N LYS A 164 -5.19 6.60 10.02
CA LYS A 164 -4.97 5.15 10.00
C LYS A 164 -6.14 4.43 9.38
N SER A 165 -5.85 3.37 8.64
CA SER A 165 -6.85 2.43 8.14
C SER A 165 -6.26 1.03 8.17
N SER A 166 -7.05 0.05 8.59
CA SER A 166 -6.63 -1.35 8.68
C SER A 166 -7.49 -2.21 7.76
N PHE A 167 -6.84 -3.08 7.01
CA PHE A 167 -7.47 -3.97 6.04
C PHE A 167 -7.08 -5.41 6.35
N ARG A 168 -8.06 -6.32 6.36
CA ARG A 168 -7.78 -7.75 6.57
C ARG A 168 -7.24 -8.37 5.29
N PHE A 169 -6.28 -9.29 5.43
CA PHE A 169 -5.90 -10.15 4.31
C PHE A 169 -7.04 -11.14 4.04
N GLU A 170 -7.55 -11.14 2.81
CA GLU A 170 -8.52 -12.13 2.33
C GLU A 170 -7.83 -13.24 1.54
#